data_AF-A0AAU1ARH1-F1
#
_entry.id   AF-A0AAU1ARH1-F1
#
_cell.length_a   1.000
_cell.length_b   1.000
_cell.length_c   1.000
_cell.angle_alpha   90.00
_cell.angle_beta   90.00
_cell.angle_gamma   90.00
#
_symmetry.space_group_name_H-M   'P 1'
#
loop_
_entity.id
_entity.type
_entity.pdbx_description
1 polymer ?
#
loop_
_entity_poly.entity_id
_entity_poly.type
_entity_poly.pdbx_seq_one_letter_code
_entity_poly.pdbx_strand_id
1 'polypeptide(L)'
;MSTKLARVVVLICSTRPGAFGPLVAQWLIETVAPRAAELGVELVPVALGDLNLPFLDEEEHPSSGVYQHEHTRRWSAIVDAADGFIAVTPEYNYGMPATLKNALDYLGREWAWKPVGFVSYGNTSAGTRSVQHAKQVVTTLRLVPLGATVAIRIGDAVEGGRLPPDPARDTAGVGLVDELVRVAHALRPLRERGRAGTLSGPLPGSYARRLTPDDAPEVTVLQRCCWVDEAVVNDTMAIPALHESLEEVRGWLDTWHTTGIWLDGRLLGMVRARRDGTDWQVGRLAVVPDLRGRGLGRWLLRTAETGARPDCRRILLFTGAKSLRNIELYHSEGYRTAPLTRPDGTTCLTKGISVRQR
;
A
#
# COMPACT_ATOMS: atom_id res chain seq x y z
N MET A 1 -12.51 2.96 0.42
CA MET A 1 -11.21 3.15 -0.23
C MET A 1 -10.24 3.79 0.75
N SER A 2 -8.98 3.38 0.79
CA SER A 2 -7.93 4.03 1.59
C SER A 2 -7.81 5.52 1.24
N THR A 3 -7.55 6.36 2.24
CA THR A 3 -7.35 7.81 2.03
C THR A 3 -5.93 8.17 1.58
N LYS A 4 -5.03 7.19 1.47
CA LYS A 4 -3.66 7.42 1.03
C LYS A 4 -3.66 7.80 -0.46
N LEU A 5 -3.05 8.94 -0.78
CA LEU A 5 -2.79 9.32 -2.16
C LEU A 5 -1.86 8.28 -2.82
N ALA A 6 -2.18 7.87 -4.04
CA ALA A 6 -1.30 7.00 -4.81
C ALA A 6 -0.04 7.79 -5.21
N ARG A 7 1.14 7.27 -4.90
CA ARG A 7 2.40 7.94 -5.19
C ARG A 7 2.95 7.50 -6.54
N VAL A 8 2.98 8.39 -7.53
CA VAL A 8 3.47 8.10 -8.87
C VAL A 8 4.80 8.81 -9.11
N VAL A 9 5.86 8.03 -9.29
CA VAL A 9 7.20 8.58 -9.51
C VAL A 9 7.42 8.86 -10.98
N VAL A 10 7.71 10.11 -11.33
CA VAL A 10 8.05 10.55 -12.69
C VAL A 10 9.58 10.52 -12.82
N LEU A 11 10.10 9.47 -13.47
CA LEU A 11 11.55 9.25 -13.64
C LEU A 11 12.09 10.03 -14.83
N ILE A 12 12.98 10.98 -14.56
CA ILE A 12 13.70 11.74 -15.60
C ILE A 12 14.98 10.98 -15.90
N CYS A 13 14.98 10.27 -17.03
CA CYS A 13 15.94 9.18 -17.25
C CYS A 13 17.28 9.64 -17.83
N SER A 14 17.38 10.86 -18.37
CA SER A 14 18.63 11.39 -18.94
C SER A 14 19.42 12.18 -17.91
N THR A 15 20.73 11.98 -17.86
CA THR A 15 21.67 12.76 -17.06
C THR A 15 22.57 13.65 -17.90
N ARG A 16 22.33 13.73 -19.23
CA ARG A 16 23.16 14.55 -20.12
C ARG A 16 23.00 16.04 -19.76
N PRO A 17 24.08 16.82 -19.65
CA PRO A 17 23.96 18.27 -19.54
C PRO A 17 23.12 18.84 -20.69
N GLY A 18 22.12 19.68 -20.36
CA GLY A 18 21.18 20.21 -21.35
C GLY A 18 20.25 19.15 -21.98
N ALA A 19 19.99 18.03 -21.29
CA ALA A 19 19.01 17.05 -21.74
C ALA A 19 17.63 17.67 -21.92
N PHE A 20 16.88 17.14 -22.87
CA PHE A 20 15.50 17.56 -23.14
C PHE A 20 14.50 16.96 -22.12
N GLY A 21 14.88 15.89 -21.43
CA GLY A 21 14.04 15.17 -20.46
C GLY A 21 13.41 16.02 -19.36
N PRO A 22 14.16 16.91 -18.68
CA PRO A 22 13.59 17.83 -17.69
C PRO A 22 12.44 18.69 -18.23
N LEU A 23 12.55 19.20 -19.46
CA LEU A 23 11.48 19.99 -20.09
C LEU A 23 10.24 19.14 -20.39
N VAL A 24 10.43 17.91 -20.88
CA VAL A 24 9.33 16.96 -21.11
C VAL A 24 8.65 16.57 -19.81
N ALA A 25 9.41 16.34 -18.74
CA ALA A 25 8.86 16.00 -17.43
C ALA A 25 8.10 17.17 -16.82
N GLN A 26 8.61 18.39 -16.96
CA GLN A 26 7.92 19.60 -16.53
C GLN A 26 6.57 19.75 -17.25
N TRP A 27 6.57 19.65 -18.58
CA TRP A 27 5.33 19.67 -19.37
C TRP A 27 4.34 18.62 -18.87
N LEU A 28 4.77 17.36 -18.74
CA LEU A 28 3.91 16.27 -18.29
C LEU A 28 3.27 16.59 -16.94
N ILE A 29 4.07 17.00 -15.95
CA ILE A 29 3.61 17.29 -14.59
C ILE A 29 2.62 18.46 -14.60
N GLU A 30 2.94 19.56 -15.28
CA GLU A 30 2.06 20.73 -15.37
C GLU A 30 0.72 20.37 -16.04
N THR A 31 0.77 19.63 -17.15
CA THR A 31 -0.43 19.22 -17.90
C THR A 31 -1.32 18.29 -17.09
N VAL A 32 -0.76 17.32 -16.38
CA VAL A 32 -1.55 16.27 -15.72
C VAL A 32 -1.84 16.54 -14.24
N ALA A 33 -1.25 17.57 -13.63
CA ALA A 33 -1.44 17.91 -12.22
C ALA A 33 -2.92 18.08 -11.81
N PRO A 34 -3.79 18.79 -12.56
CA PRO A 34 -5.20 18.91 -12.20
C PRO A 34 -5.89 17.54 -12.17
N ARG A 35 -5.64 16.71 -13.18
CA ARG A 35 -6.22 15.37 -13.26
C ARG A 35 -5.68 14.43 -12.19
N ALA A 36 -4.38 14.51 -11.91
CA ALA A 36 -3.75 13.73 -10.84
C ALA A 36 -4.38 14.07 -9.48
N ALA A 37 -4.65 15.35 -9.20
CA ALA A 37 -5.33 15.77 -7.97
C ALA A 37 -6.76 15.19 -7.87
N GLU A 38 -7.54 15.22 -8.95
CA GLU A 38 -8.88 14.59 -9.01
C GLU A 38 -8.84 13.08 -8.74
N LEU A 39 -7.79 12.42 -9.21
CA LEU A 39 -7.57 10.98 -9.05
C LEU A 39 -6.93 10.61 -7.71
N GLY A 40 -6.60 11.58 -6.85
CA GLY A 40 -5.92 11.33 -5.58
C GLY A 40 -4.48 10.82 -5.76
N VAL A 41 -3.75 11.37 -6.71
CA VAL A 41 -2.36 11.02 -7.04
C VAL A 41 -1.41 12.13 -6.63
N GLU A 42 -0.31 11.74 -5.99
CA GLU A 42 0.87 12.58 -5.80
C GLU A 42 1.89 12.25 -6.91
N LEU A 43 2.21 13.24 -7.76
CA LEU A 43 3.27 13.13 -8.76
C LEU A 43 4.61 13.53 -8.13
N VAL A 44 5.60 12.65 -8.23
CA VAL A 44 6.90 12.83 -7.59
C VAL A 44 7.99 12.81 -8.66
N PRO A 45 8.51 13.97 -9.10
CA PRO A 45 9.63 14.01 -10.02
C PRO A 45 10.89 13.47 -9.35
N VAL A 46 11.59 12.56 -10.02
CA VAL A 46 12.90 12.05 -9.60
C VAL A 46 13.81 12.03 -10.83
N ALA A 47 14.83 12.88 -10.83
CA ALA A 47 15.88 12.79 -11.84
C ALA A 47 16.91 11.74 -11.43
N LEU A 48 17.22 10.81 -12.33
CA LEU A 48 18.19 9.75 -12.04
C LEU A 48 19.60 10.31 -11.76
N GLY A 49 19.92 11.50 -12.29
CA GLY A 49 21.17 12.19 -12.00
C GLY A 49 21.31 12.59 -10.53
N ASP A 50 20.21 12.99 -9.89
CA ASP A 50 20.21 13.46 -8.50
C ASP A 50 20.39 12.29 -7.51
N LEU A 51 20.06 11.07 -7.94
CA LEU A 51 20.28 9.87 -7.14
C LEU A 51 21.77 9.56 -6.95
N ASN A 52 22.64 10.07 -7.83
CA ASN A 52 24.09 9.83 -7.81
C ASN A 52 24.44 8.34 -7.70
N LEU A 53 23.72 7.48 -8.43
CA LEU A 53 23.99 6.05 -8.45
C LEU A 53 25.29 5.79 -9.25
N PRO A 54 26.31 5.16 -8.66
CA PRO A 54 27.42 4.58 -9.41
C PRO A 54 26.93 3.54 -10.42
N PHE A 55 27.80 3.05 -11.31
CA PHE A 55 27.47 1.80 -11.99
C PHE A 55 27.41 0.69 -10.94
N LEU A 56 26.31 -0.08 -10.95
CA LEU A 56 25.96 -1.11 -9.97
C LEU A 56 27.14 -1.60 -9.11
N ASP A 57 27.19 -1.12 -7.87
CA ASP A 57 28.30 -1.28 -6.91
C ASP A 57 27.90 -2.00 -5.61
N GLU A 58 26.68 -2.55 -5.56
CA GLU A 58 26.28 -3.45 -4.48
C GLU A 58 26.95 -4.82 -4.64
N GLU A 59 27.49 -5.35 -3.55
CA GLU A 59 28.11 -6.69 -3.52
C GLU A 59 27.06 -7.79 -3.60
N GLU A 60 25.92 -7.56 -2.94
CA GLU A 60 24.82 -8.50 -2.86
C GLU A 60 23.90 -8.40 -4.08
N HIS A 61 23.33 -9.53 -4.49
CA HIS A 61 22.38 -9.53 -5.58
C HIS A 61 21.09 -8.78 -5.17
N PRO A 62 20.52 -7.88 -6.01
CA PRO A 62 19.33 -7.08 -5.67
C PRO A 62 18.11 -7.86 -5.17
N SER A 63 18.01 -9.14 -5.54
CA SER A 63 16.93 -10.01 -5.05
C SER A 63 17.01 -10.34 -3.56
N SER A 64 18.17 -10.17 -2.91
CA SER A 64 18.32 -10.34 -1.46
C SER A 64 17.58 -9.23 -0.69
N GLY A 65 17.42 -8.05 -1.30
CA GLY A 65 16.91 -6.85 -0.63
C GLY A 65 17.83 -6.33 0.48
N VAL A 66 19.08 -6.79 0.52
CA VAL A 66 20.12 -6.33 1.44
C VAL A 66 20.98 -5.33 0.68
N TYR A 67 20.97 -4.07 1.15
CA TYR A 67 21.68 -2.97 0.52
C TYR A 67 22.67 -2.35 1.50
N GLN A 68 23.95 -2.35 1.12
CA GLN A 68 25.02 -1.84 1.98
C GLN A 68 25.09 -0.31 1.90
N HIS A 69 24.92 0.23 0.70
CA HIS A 69 25.18 1.63 0.42
C HIS A 69 23.97 2.53 0.68
N GLU A 70 24.24 3.78 1.08
CA GLU A 70 23.19 4.75 1.39
C GLU A 70 22.37 5.11 0.14
N HIS A 71 23.02 5.30 -1.02
CA HIS A 71 22.33 5.65 -2.27
C HIS A 71 21.33 4.57 -2.68
N THR A 72 21.67 3.30 -2.52
CA THR A 72 20.79 2.17 -2.81
C THR A 72 19.65 2.08 -1.81
N ARG A 73 19.90 2.24 -0.50
CA ARG A 73 18.83 2.27 0.52
C ARG A 73 17.84 3.41 0.28
N ARG A 74 18.34 4.61 -0.08
CA ARG A 74 17.50 5.75 -0.46
C ARG A 74 16.68 5.43 -1.71
N TRP A 75 17.30 4.83 -2.72
CA TRP A 75 16.61 4.47 -3.94
C TRP A 75 15.55 3.39 -3.72
N SER A 76 15.88 2.34 -2.97
CA SER A 76 14.96 1.29 -2.53
C SER A 76 13.76 1.89 -1.79
N ALA A 77 13.96 2.82 -0.86
CA ALA A 77 12.87 3.47 -0.14
C ALA A 77 11.92 4.28 -1.05
N ILE A 78 12.47 5.00 -2.04
CA ILE A 78 11.67 5.74 -3.03
C ILE A 78 10.83 4.77 -3.88
N VAL A 79 11.47 3.71 -4.38
CA VAL A 79 10.81 2.73 -5.26
C VAL A 79 9.77 1.94 -4.48
N ASP A 80 10.07 1.45 -3.26
CA ASP A 80 9.16 0.70 -2.41
C ASP A 80 7.89 1.49 -2.08
N ALA A 81 8.04 2.78 -1.76
CA ALA A 81 6.95 3.70 -1.44
C ALA A 81 6.06 4.07 -2.63
N ALA A 82 6.54 3.92 -3.86
CA ALA A 82 5.80 4.24 -5.08
C ALA A 82 4.68 3.22 -5.36
N ASP A 83 3.56 3.71 -5.89
CA ASP A 83 2.44 2.91 -6.37
C ASP A 83 2.43 2.73 -7.89
N GLY A 84 3.26 3.49 -8.62
CA GLY A 84 3.44 3.42 -10.06
C GLY A 84 4.54 4.37 -10.55
N PHE A 85 4.91 4.25 -11.82
CA PHE A 85 5.99 5.02 -12.42
C PHE A 85 5.58 5.61 -13.77
N ILE A 86 6.11 6.78 -14.11
CA ILE A 86 6.14 7.28 -15.48
C ILE A 86 7.61 7.53 -15.85
N ALA A 87 8.14 6.78 -16.81
CA ALA A 87 9.50 6.98 -17.29
C ALA A 87 9.52 8.00 -18.44
N VAL A 88 10.12 9.16 -18.18
CA VAL A 88 10.43 10.19 -19.19
C VAL A 88 11.80 9.87 -19.78
N THR A 89 11.81 9.19 -20.93
CA THR A 89 13.01 8.51 -21.44
C THR A 89 13.42 8.94 -22.85
N PRO A 90 14.69 9.34 -23.09
CA PRO A 90 15.21 9.47 -24.44
C PRO A 90 15.46 8.09 -25.07
N GLU A 91 15.71 8.08 -26.38
CA GLU A 91 16.39 6.99 -27.06
C GLU A 91 17.85 7.32 -27.33
N TYR A 92 18.73 6.42 -26.89
CA TYR A 92 20.17 6.46 -27.17
C TYR A 92 20.56 5.18 -27.90
N ASN A 93 21.15 5.34 -29.09
CA ASN A 93 21.68 4.24 -29.91
C ASN A 93 20.72 3.03 -30.00
N TYR A 94 19.46 3.29 -30.41
CA TYR A 94 18.41 2.27 -30.57
C TYR A 94 17.82 1.70 -29.26
N GLY A 95 18.21 2.20 -28.10
CA GLY A 95 17.80 1.62 -26.82
C GLY A 95 17.50 2.63 -25.72
N MET A 96 17.17 2.07 -24.54
CA MET A 96 17.04 2.86 -23.33
C MET A 96 18.40 3.38 -22.85
N PRO A 97 18.42 4.49 -22.09
CA PRO A 97 19.65 5.01 -21.51
C PRO A 97 20.26 4.05 -20.50
N ALA A 98 21.60 4.01 -20.45
CA ALA A 98 22.33 3.24 -19.44
C ALA A 98 21.93 3.61 -18.01
N THR A 99 21.60 4.89 -17.76
CA THR A 99 21.12 5.41 -16.48
C THR A 99 19.80 4.79 -16.03
N LEU A 100 18.84 4.62 -16.95
CA LEU A 100 17.57 3.95 -16.65
C LEU A 100 17.81 2.47 -16.34
N LYS A 101 18.63 1.79 -17.16
CA LYS A 101 18.98 0.38 -16.92
C LYS A 101 19.68 0.19 -15.57
N ASN A 102 20.66 1.03 -15.27
CA ASN A 102 21.39 1.01 -14.02
C ASN A 102 20.44 1.21 -12.82
N ALA A 103 19.56 2.21 -12.86
CA ALA A 103 18.58 2.44 -11.79
C ALA A 103 17.63 1.25 -11.59
N LEU A 104 17.23 0.56 -12.66
CA LEU A 104 16.41 -0.66 -12.57
C LEU A 104 17.19 -1.82 -11.95
N ASP A 105 18.47 -1.99 -12.31
CA ASP A 105 19.32 -3.10 -11.89
C ASP A 105 19.71 -3.06 -10.41
N TYR A 106 19.67 -1.91 -9.75
CA TYR A 106 19.98 -1.80 -8.32
C TYR A 106 18.99 -2.54 -7.41
N LEU A 107 17.76 -2.77 -7.86
CA LEU A 107 16.66 -3.23 -7.01
C LEU A 107 15.93 -4.44 -7.61
N GLY A 108 15.18 -5.16 -6.78
CA GLY A 108 14.46 -6.35 -7.18
C GLY A 108 12.98 -6.28 -6.85
N ARG A 109 12.61 -6.78 -5.67
CA ARG A 109 11.21 -6.98 -5.24
C ARG A 109 10.39 -5.68 -5.18
N GLU A 110 11.05 -4.55 -4.99
CA GLU A 110 10.42 -3.23 -4.86
C GLU A 110 9.68 -2.82 -6.14
N TRP A 111 10.10 -3.31 -7.30
CA TRP A 111 9.47 -3.02 -8.59
C TRP A 111 8.13 -3.74 -8.80
N ALA A 112 7.95 -4.89 -8.16
CA ALA A 112 6.91 -5.83 -8.53
C ALA A 112 5.48 -5.26 -8.36
N TRP A 113 4.62 -5.58 -9.33
CA TRP A 113 3.19 -5.27 -9.34
C TRP A 113 2.84 -3.78 -9.30
N LYS A 114 3.75 -2.95 -9.83
CA LYS A 114 3.54 -1.51 -10.04
C LYS A 114 3.36 -1.24 -11.55
N PRO A 115 2.38 -0.43 -11.96
CA PRO A 115 2.28 0.00 -13.34
C PRO A 115 3.44 0.93 -13.72
N VAL A 116 3.85 0.89 -14.98
CA VAL A 116 4.81 1.83 -15.56
C VAL A 116 4.33 2.38 -16.91
N GLY A 117 4.14 3.70 -16.96
CA GLY A 117 3.88 4.45 -18.17
C GLY A 117 5.17 4.99 -18.80
N PHE A 118 5.14 5.29 -20.10
CA PHE A 118 6.30 5.84 -20.81
C PHE A 118 5.95 7.12 -21.55
N VAL A 119 6.78 8.14 -21.36
CA VAL A 119 6.84 9.36 -22.17
C VAL A 119 8.21 9.38 -22.83
N SER A 120 8.27 8.91 -24.07
CA SER A 120 9.54 8.81 -24.81
C SER A 120 9.79 10.01 -25.69
N TYR A 121 11.05 10.33 -25.91
CA TYR A 121 11.43 11.35 -26.87
C TYR A 121 12.68 10.97 -27.65
N GLY A 122 12.78 11.44 -28.88
CA GLY A 122 13.90 11.15 -29.76
C GLY A 122 13.70 11.82 -31.11
N ASN A 123 14.57 11.50 -32.07
CA ASN A 123 14.41 11.99 -33.43
C ASN A 123 13.49 11.05 -34.23
N THR A 124 14.06 10.20 -35.09
CA THR A 124 13.32 9.36 -36.05
C THR A 124 12.19 8.51 -35.46
N SER A 125 12.41 7.88 -34.31
CA SER A 125 11.45 6.95 -33.67
C SER A 125 10.56 7.60 -32.61
N ALA A 126 10.74 8.90 -32.32
CA ALA A 126 10.18 9.56 -31.14
C ALA A 126 10.49 8.85 -29.79
N GLY A 127 11.57 8.06 -29.76
CA GLY A 127 12.01 7.31 -28.59
C GLY A 127 11.32 5.96 -28.38
N THR A 128 10.49 5.49 -29.31
CA THR A 128 9.70 4.26 -29.15
C THR A 128 10.55 2.99 -29.02
N ARG A 129 11.76 2.95 -29.58
CA ARG A 129 12.64 1.76 -29.44
C ARG A 129 13.23 1.65 -28.04
N SER A 130 13.52 2.80 -27.41
CA SER A 130 13.87 2.89 -25.99
C SER A 130 12.78 2.25 -25.12
N VAL A 131 11.50 2.55 -25.42
CA VAL A 131 10.36 1.94 -24.71
C VAL A 131 10.32 0.42 -24.91
N GLN A 132 10.48 -0.07 -26.14
CA GLN A 132 10.46 -1.52 -26.40
C GLN A 132 11.61 -2.26 -25.71
N HIS A 133 12.80 -1.67 -25.68
CA HIS A 133 13.94 -2.23 -24.95
C HIS A 133 13.69 -2.21 -23.44
N ALA A 134 13.18 -1.10 -22.88
CA ALA A 134 12.85 -1.01 -21.46
C ALA A 134 11.76 -2.02 -21.05
N LYS A 135 10.77 -2.29 -21.92
CA LYS A 135 9.69 -3.25 -21.67
C LYS A 135 10.20 -4.66 -21.34
N GLN A 136 11.30 -5.11 -21.94
CA GLN A 136 11.91 -6.41 -21.62
C GLN A 136 12.44 -6.47 -20.18
N VAL A 137 13.03 -5.38 -19.70
CA VAL A 137 13.61 -5.32 -18.35
C VAL A 137 12.52 -5.12 -17.30
N VAL A 138 11.63 -4.14 -17.48
CA VAL A 138 10.59 -3.84 -16.48
C VAL A 138 9.64 -5.03 -16.28
N THR A 139 9.31 -5.78 -17.34
CA THR A 139 8.47 -6.99 -17.20
C THR A 139 9.18 -8.11 -16.44
N THR A 140 10.49 -8.27 -16.61
CA THR A 140 11.31 -9.21 -15.81
C THR A 140 11.28 -8.83 -14.32
N LEU A 141 11.27 -7.54 -14.01
CA LEU A 141 11.12 -6.99 -12.65
C LEU A 141 9.67 -6.99 -12.15
N ARG A 142 8.74 -7.58 -12.91
CA ARG A 142 7.30 -7.67 -12.62
C ARG A 142 6.59 -6.31 -12.51
N LEU A 143 7.14 -5.27 -13.13
CA LEU A 143 6.36 -4.07 -13.44
C LEU A 143 5.36 -4.39 -14.56
N VAL A 144 4.26 -3.65 -14.58
CA VAL A 144 3.20 -3.81 -15.58
C VAL A 144 3.23 -2.61 -16.53
N PRO A 145 3.87 -2.73 -17.71
CA PRO A 145 3.91 -1.63 -18.66
C PRO A 145 2.52 -1.35 -19.23
N LEU A 146 2.18 -0.07 -19.33
CA LEU A 146 0.87 0.38 -19.83
C LEU A 146 0.78 0.29 -21.37
N GLY A 147 -0.47 0.26 -21.84
CA GLY A 147 -0.79 0.37 -23.26
C GLY A 147 -0.63 1.79 -23.78
N ALA A 148 -1.16 2.78 -23.04
CA ALA A 148 -0.95 4.19 -23.34
C ALA A 148 0.54 4.58 -23.27
N THR A 149 0.99 5.32 -24.28
CA THR A 149 2.34 5.89 -24.35
C THR A 149 2.28 7.26 -25.01
N VAL A 150 3.12 8.18 -24.55
CA VAL A 150 3.36 9.46 -25.24
C VAL A 150 4.71 9.38 -25.92
N ALA A 151 4.79 9.68 -27.22
CA ALA A 151 6.02 9.68 -27.98
C ALA A 151 6.24 11.04 -28.65
N ILE A 152 7.37 11.68 -28.37
CA ILE A 152 7.68 13.04 -28.81
C ILE A 152 8.85 13.01 -29.80
N ARG A 153 8.59 13.39 -31.05
CA ARG A 153 9.63 13.63 -32.03
C ARG A 153 10.19 15.04 -31.83
N ILE A 154 11.45 15.14 -31.41
CA ILE A 154 12.08 16.43 -31.03
C ILE A 154 12.01 17.44 -32.18
N GLY A 155 12.26 17.00 -33.42
CA GLY A 155 12.25 17.88 -34.59
C GLY A 155 10.89 18.53 -34.90
N ASP A 156 9.78 17.96 -34.41
CA ASP A 156 8.43 18.53 -34.62
C ASP A 156 7.93 19.32 -33.43
N ALA A 157 8.44 18.99 -32.24
CA ALA A 157 7.85 19.40 -30.98
C ALA A 157 8.61 20.51 -30.28
N VAL A 158 9.73 21.00 -30.84
CA VAL A 158 10.58 21.99 -30.18
C VAL A 158 10.64 23.27 -30.98
N GLU A 159 10.17 24.36 -30.36
CA GLU A 159 10.27 25.72 -30.87
C GLU A 159 10.99 26.60 -29.84
N GLY A 160 12.10 27.23 -30.23
CA GLY A 160 12.87 28.11 -29.34
C GLY A 160 13.38 27.43 -28.05
N GLY A 161 13.63 26.11 -28.09
CA GLY A 161 14.04 25.34 -26.91
C GLY A 161 12.91 25.06 -25.92
N ARG A 162 11.65 25.28 -26.32
CA ARG A 162 10.45 25.00 -25.53
C ARG A 162 9.59 23.96 -26.22
N LEU A 163 8.73 23.32 -25.43
CA LEU A 163 7.71 22.41 -25.91
C LEU A 163 6.39 23.22 -26.02
N PRO A 164 5.95 23.66 -27.20
CA PRO A 164 4.76 24.50 -27.33
C PRO A 164 3.50 23.71 -26.95
N PRO A 165 2.40 24.38 -26.59
CA PRO A 165 1.12 23.72 -26.30
C PRO A 165 0.67 22.83 -27.45
N ASP A 166 0.23 21.62 -27.13
CA ASP A 166 -0.25 20.64 -28.10
C ASP A 166 -1.42 19.87 -27.47
N PRO A 167 -2.67 20.18 -27.86
CA PRO A 167 -3.86 19.55 -27.27
C PRO A 167 -3.88 18.02 -27.40
N ALA A 168 -3.33 17.47 -28.49
CA ALA A 168 -3.31 16.03 -28.70
C ALA A 168 -2.30 15.36 -27.75
N ARG A 169 -1.11 15.97 -27.59
CA ARG A 169 -0.11 15.52 -26.63
C ARG A 169 -0.60 15.64 -25.20
N ASP A 170 -1.29 16.73 -24.87
CA ASP A 170 -1.87 16.96 -23.55
C ASP A 170 -2.93 15.90 -23.20
N THR A 171 -3.83 15.63 -24.15
CA THR A 171 -4.83 14.55 -24.03
C THR A 171 -4.19 13.19 -23.82
N ALA A 172 -3.10 12.90 -24.54
CA ALA A 172 -2.37 11.64 -24.37
C ALA A 172 -1.69 11.53 -22.99
N GLY A 173 -1.14 12.64 -22.47
CA GLY A 173 -0.58 12.71 -21.10
C GLY A 173 -1.64 12.44 -20.03
N VAL A 174 -2.83 13.04 -20.16
CA VAL A 174 -3.97 12.79 -19.27
C VAL A 174 -4.40 11.33 -19.33
N GLY A 175 -4.57 10.77 -20.53
CA GLY A 175 -4.96 9.37 -20.71
C GLY A 175 -3.95 8.37 -20.14
N LEU A 176 -2.65 8.70 -20.19
CA LEU A 176 -1.59 7.92 -19.55
C LEU A 176 -1.77 7.84 -18.03
N VAL A 177 -2.07 8.96 -17.38
CA VAL A 177 -2.28 9.01 -15.92
C VAL A 177 -3.57 8.29 -15.54
N ASP A 178 -4.67 8.46 -16.29
CA ASP A 178 -5.91 7.73 -16.06
C ASP A 178 -5.71 6.21 -16.11
N GLU A 179 -5.02 5.70 -17.14
CA GLU A 179 -4.71 4.28 -17.25
C GLU A 179 -3.79 3.81 -16.10
N LEU A 180 -2.76 4.59 -15.79
CA LEU A 180 -1.81 4.27 -14.72
C LEU A 180 -2.52 4.09 -13.38
N VAL A 181 -3.37 5.04 -13.01
CA VAL A 181 -4.12 5.01 -11.73
C VAL A 181 -5.06 3.82 -11.68
N ARG A 182 -5.80 3.57 -12.76
CA ARG A 182 -6.70 2.41 -12.86
C ARG A 182 -5.94 1.10 -12.63
N VAL A 183 -4.79 0.92 -13.28
CA VAL A 183 -3.96 -0.28 -13.13
C VAL A 183 -3.32 -0.33 -11.73
N ALA A 184 -2.88 0.82 -11.18
CA ALA A 184 -2.31 0.90 -9.84
C ALA A 184 -3.31 0.42 -8.77
N HIS A 185 -4.58 0.79 -8.88
CA HIS A 185 -5.64 0.31 -7.99
C HIS A 185 -5.90 -1.19 -8.17
N ALA A 186 -6.00 -1.67 -9.41
CA ALA A 186 -6.23 -3.09 -9.69
C ALA A 186 -5.11 -4.00 -9.14
N LEU A 187 -3.85 -3.54 -9.19
CA LEU A 187 -2.68 -4.30 -8.72
C LEU A 187 -2.40 -4.14 -7.22
N ARG A 188 -3.10 -3.25 -6.51
CA ARG A 188 -2.87 -3.00 -5.07
C ARG A 188 -2.89 -4.28 -4.22
N PRO A 189 -3.84 -5.22 -4.38
CA PRO A 189 -3.84 -6.44 -3.56
C PRO A 189 -2.58 -7.29 -3.76
N LEU A 190 -2.01 -7.32 -4.98
CA LEU A 190 -0.75 -8.04 -5.25
C LEU A 190 0.44 -7.37 -4.55
N ARG A 191 0.48 -6.03 -4.55
CA ARG A 191 1.52 -5.26 -3.82
C ARG A 191 1.44 -5.50 -2.32
N GLU A 192 0.25 -5.39 -1.74
CA GLU A 192 0.07 -5.56 -0.29
C GLU A 192 0.41 -6.97 0.19
N ARG A 193 0.08 -8.00 -0.61
CA ARG A 193 0.46 -9.40 -0.34
C ARG A 193 1.98 -9.62 -0.30
N GLY A 194 2.72 -8.90 -1.13
CA GLY A 194 4.18 -9.02 -1.23
C GLY A 194 4.97 -8.20 -0.20
N ARG A 195 4.31 -7.39 0.64
CA ARG A 195 4.99 -6.56 1.63
C ARG A 195 5.54 -7.37 2.80
N ALA A 196 6.68 -6.92 3.32
CA ALA A 196 7.26 -7.47 4.53
C ALA A 196 6.26 -7.34 5.71
N GLY A 197 6.13 -8.41 6.49
CA GLY A 197 5.20 -8.46 7.63
C GLY A 197 3.75 -8.82 7.27
N THR A 198 3.43 -9.06 5.99
CA THR A 198 2.14 -9.64 5.59
C THR A 198 2.10 -11.13 5.91
N LEU A 199 0.97 -11.59 6.49
CA LEU A 199 0.70 -12.99 6.81
C LEU A 199 -0.31 -13.58 5.82
N SER A 200 -0.23 -14.89 5.58
CA SER A 200 -1.31 -15.59 4.87
C SER A 200 -2.56 -15.66 5.74
N GLY A 201 -3.70 -15.30 5.17
CA GLY A 201 -5.00 -15.39 5.86
C GLY A 201 -5.57 -16.81 5.82
N PRO A 202 -6.65 -17.08 6.58
CA PRO A 202 -7.24 -18.42 6.68
C PRO A 202 -8.11 -18.81 5.48
N LEU A 203 -8.46 -17.86 4.61
CA LEU A 203 -9.19 -18.13 3.37
C LEU A 203 -8.23 -18.15 2.17
N PRO A 204 -8.48 -18.98 1.14
CA PRO A 204 -7.68 -18.97 -0.08
C PRO A 204 -7.56 -17.55 -0.67
N GLY A 205 -6.32 -17.10 -0.91
CA GLY A 205 -6.03 -15.77 -1.45
C GLY A 205 -6.16 -14.62 -0.44
N SER A 206 -6.64 -14.86 0.78
CA SER A 206 -6.67 -13.82 1.81
C SER A 206 -5.28 -13.58 2.40
N TYR A 207 -5.05 -12.35 2.86
CA TYR A 207 -3.81 -11.96 3.51
C TYR A 207 -4.13 -11.05 4.69
N ALA A 208 -3.21 -10.98 5.66
CA ALA A 208 -3.36 -10.09 6.81
C ALA A 208 -2.17 -9.16 6.93
N ARG A 209 -2.45 -7.90 7.27
CA ARG A 209 -1.43 -6.88 7.49
C ARG A 209 -1.84 -5.98 8.64
N ARG A 210 -0.86 -5.25 9.17
CA ARG A 210 -1.14 -4.12 10.06
C ARG A 210 -1.97 -3.08 9.31
N LEU A 211 -3.02 -2.59 9.98
CA LEU A 211 -3.80 -1.45 9.52
C LEU A 211 -3.11 -0.16 9.97
N THR A 212 -3.13 0.85 9.10
CA THR A 212 -2.60 2.20 9.37
C THR A 212 -3.75 3.20 9.44
N PRO A 213 -3.50 4.45 9.88
CA PRO A 213 -4.53 5.50 9.83
C PRO A 213 -5.16 5.70 8.44
N ASP A 214 -4.45 5.39 7.36
CA ASP A 214 -4.98 5.46 5.99
C ASP A 214 -6.07 4.42 5.68
N ASP A 215 -6.19 3.39 6.51
CA ASP A 215 -7.24 2.37 6.42
C ASP A 215 -8.50 2.74 7.21
N ALA A 216 -8.52 3.89 7.90
CA ALA A 216 -9.65 4.33 8.72
C ALA A 216 -11.01 4.33 7.99
N PRO A 217 -11.13 4.67 6.69
CA PRO A 217 -12.41 4.56 6.00
C PRO A 217 -12.93 3.12 5.90
N GLU A 218 -12.06 2.16 5.60
CA GLU A 218 -12.41 0.72 5.49
C GLU A 218 -12.78 0.16 6.85
N VAL A 219 -12.03 0.54 7.88
CA VAL A 219 -12.32 0.21 9.28
C VAL A 219 -13.65 0.81 9.72
N THR A 220 -13.96 2.04 9.30
CA THR A 220 -15.22 2.72 9.61
C THR A 220 -16.39 1.97 8.99
N VAL A 221 -16.30 1.52 7.74
CA VAL A 221 -17.35 0.69 7.13
C VAL A 221 -17.47 -0.64 7.86
N LEU A 222 -16.35 -1.32 8.11
CA LEU A 222 -16.33 -2.61 8.80
C LEU A 222 -16.99 -2.54 10.18
N GLN A 223 -16.67 -1.52 10.99
CA GLN A 223 -17.27 -1.39 12.33
C GLN A 223 -18.78 -1.18 12.25
N ARG A 224 -19.27 -0.38 11.30
CA ARG A 224 -20.71 -0.14 11.14
C ARG A 224 -21.44 -1.41 10.73
N CYS A 225 -20.87 -2.18 9.82
CA CYS A 225 -21.45 -3.48 9.44
C CYS A 225 -21.40 -4.51 10.58
N CYS A 226 -20.34 -4.52 11.39
CA CYS A 226 -20.15 -5.56 12.40
C CYS A 226 -20.92 -5.33 13.71
N TRP A 227 -21.16 -4.07 14.10
CA TRP A 227 -21.81 -3.73 15.37
C TRP A 227 -23.31 -3.47 15.28
N VAL A 228 -23.92 -3.48 14.09
CA VAL A 228 -25.39 -3.38 13.96
C VAL A 228 -26.08 -4.57 14.63
N ASP A 229 -25.59 -5.80 14.44
CA ASP A 229 -26.17 -6.97 15.10
C ASP A 229 -26.06 -6.88 16.63
N GLU A 230 -24.95 -6.31 17.12
CA GLU A 230 -24.76 -6.08 18.55
C GLU A 230 -25.76 -5.05 19.07
N ALA A 231 -26.01 -3.98 18.32
CA ALA A 231 -27.03 -2.98 18.67
C ALA A 231 -28.43 -3.59 18.75
N VAL A 232 -28.77 -4.45 17.78
CA VAL A 232 -30.05 -5.18 17.78
C VAL A 232 -30.15 -6.13 18.98
N VAL A 233 -29.12 -6.92 19.27
CA VAL A 233 -29.10 -7.86 20.40
C VAL A 233 -29.21 -7.16 21.76
N ASN A 234 -28.63 -5.97 21.89
CA ASN A 234 -28.65 -5.21 23.14
C ASN A 234 -29.81 -4.21 23.25
N ASP A 235 -30.62 -4.07 22.19
CA ASP A 235 -31.69 -3.08 22.08
C ASP A 235 -31.20 -1.65 22.34
N THR A 236 -30.04 -1.30 21.76
CA THR A 236 -29.46 0.03 21.91
C THR A 236 -28.53 0.40 20.76
N MET A 237 -28.72 1.59 20.21
CA MET A 237 -27.80 2.18 19.25
C MET A 237 -26.64 2.92 19.92
N ALA A 238 -26.61 3.04 21.25
CA ALA A 238 -25.57 3.76 22.00
C ALA A 238 -24.27 2.95 22.14
N ILE A 239 -23.81 2.36 21.04
CA ILE A 239 -22.57 1.59 20.94
C ILE A 239 -21.50 2.52 20.36
N PRO A 240 -20.35 2.74 21.03
CA PRO A 240 -19.32 3.68 20.55
C PRO A 240 -18.87 3.48 19.09
N ALA A 241 -18.71 2.23 18.66
CA ALA A 241 -18.34 1.88 17.28
C ALA A 241 -19.36 2.36 16.22
N LEU A 242 -20.61 2.59 16.62
CA LEU A 242 -21.68 3.17 15.80
C LEU A 242 -21.77 4.69 15.90
N HIS A 243 -20.84 5.37 16.57
CA HIS A 243 -20.82 6.84 16.66
C HIS A 243 -19.45 7.46 16.39
N GLU A 244 -18.36 6.69 16.53
CA GLU A 244 -17.01 7.16 16.22
C GLU A 244 -16.90 7.74 14.81
N SER A 245 -16.36 8.96 14.75
CA SER A 245 -15.96 9.69 13.56
C SER A 245 -14.75 9.06 12.88
N LEU A 246 -14.52 9.42 11.62
CA LEU A 246 -13.33 8.97 10.88
C LEU A 246 -12.03 9.37 11.59
N GLU A 247 -12.00 10.54 12.23
CA GLU A 247 -10.81 11.05 12.92
C GLU A 247 -10.52 10.29 14.21
N GLU A 248 -11.55 9.94 14.97
CA GLU A 248 -11.39 9.05 16.12
C GLU A 248 -10.88 7.68 15.69
N VAL A 249 -11.38 7.15 14.56
CA VAL A 249 -10.87 5.91 13.96
C VAL A 249 -9.39 6.00 13.61
N ARG A 250 -8.96 7.10 12.98
CA ARG A 250 -7.54 7.35 12.72
C ARG A 250 -6.72 7.41 14.00
N GLY A 251 -7.19 8.15 15.01
CA GLY A 251 -6.47 8.36 16.26
C GLY A 251 -6.18 7.05 17.01
N TRP A 252 -7.13 6.13 17.07
CA TRP A 252 -6.85 4.84 17.71
C TRP A 252 -6.12 3.84 16.79
N LEU A 253 -6.21 3.93 15.47
CA LEU A 253 -5.38 3.11 14.56
C LEU A 253 -3.89 3.40 14.70
N ASP A 254 -3.53 4.64 15.07
CA ASP A 254 -2.16 5.04 15.33
C ASP A 254 -1.60 4.43 16.63
N THR A 255 -2.43 4.42 17.69
CA THR A 255 -2.00 3.98 19.02
C THR A 255 -2.20 2.48 19.28
N TRP A 256 -3.11 1.83 18.56
CA TRP A 256 -3.36 0.40 18.69
C TRP A 256 -2.62 -0.41 17.62
N HIS A 257 -2.11 -1.58 18.01
CA HIS A 257 -1.68 -2.56 17.03
C HIS A 257 -2.91 -3.26 16.44
N THR A 258 -3.31 -2.87 15.24
CA THR A 258 -4.50 -3.41 14.57
C THR A 258 -4.11 -4.28 13.40
N THR A 259 -4.54 -5.55 13.41
CA THR A 259 -4.37 -6.49 12.29
C THR A 259 -5.68 -6.58 11.52
N GLY A 260 -5.63 -6.43 10.20
CA GLY A 260 -6.77 -6.62 9.31
C GLY A 260 -6.55 -7.77 8.33
N ILE A 261 -7.60 -8.53 8.03
CA ILE A 261 -7.61 -9.54 6.96
C ILE A 261 -8.27 -8.94 5.72
N TRP A 262 -7.62 -9.12 4.58
CA TRP A 262 -8.03 -8.63 3.28
C TRP A 262 -8.18 -9.76 2.28
N LEU A 263 -9.11 -9.60 1.34
CA LEU A 263 -9.24 -10.44 0.15
C LEU A 263 -9.61 -9.55 -1.02
N ASP A 264 -8.78 -9.56 -2.06
CA ASP A 264 -8.99 -8.82 -3.32
C ASP A 264 -9.37 -7.34 -3.10
N GLY A 265 -8.71 -6.70 -2.13
CA GLY A 265 -8.90 -5.29 -1.77
C GLY A 265 -10.04 -5.01 -0.80
N ARG A 266 -10.84 -6.01 -0.40
CA ARG A 266 -11.89 -5.88 0.62
C ARG A 266 -11.37 -6.25 2.00
N LEU A 267 -11.60 -5.39 2.99
CA LEU A 267 -11.34 -5.69 4.41
C LEU A 267 -12.42 -6.64 4.94
N LEU A 268 -12.04 -7.86 5.31
CA LEU A 268 -12.94 -8.92 5.78
C LEU A 268 -13.10 -8.95 7.30
N GLY A 269 -12.13 -8.43 8.03
CA GLY A 269 -12.15 -8.43 9.48
C GLY A 269 -10.93 -7.76 10.06
N MET A 270 -11.01 -7.42 11.34
CA MET A 270 -9.91 -6.83 12.08
C MET A 270 -9.92 -7.25 13.53
N VAL A 271 -8.79 -7.06 14.18
CA VAL A 271 -8.65 -7.11 15.64
C VAL A 271 -7.60 -6.10 16.04
N ARG A 272 -7.83 -5.42 17.17
CA ARG A 272 -6.83 -4.52 17.75
C ARG A 272 -6.34 -5.05 19.07
N ALA A 273 -5.06 -4.81 19.35
CA ALA A 273 -4.45 -5.13 20.61
C ALA A 273 -3.45 -4.05 21.05
N ARG A 274 -3.24 -3.92 22.35
CA ARG A 274 -2.22 -3.06 22.94
C ARG A 274 -1.82 -3.57 24.31
N ARG A 275 -0.67 -3.10 24.80
CA ARG A 275 -0.30 -3.26 26.21
C ARG A 275 -1.07 -2.26 27.05
N ASP A 276 -1.63 -2.72 28.16
CA ASP A 276 -2.32 -1.89 29.15
C ASP A 276 -1.79 -2.25 30.55
N GLY A 277 -0.87 -1.44 31.06
CA GLY A 277 -0.10 -1.77 32.26
C GLY A 277 0.69 -3.07 32.10
N THR A 278 0.39 -4.06 32.93
CA THR A 278 0.99 -5.40 32.89
C THR A 278 0.15 -6.42 32.14
N ASP A 279 -0.99 -6.03 31.57
CA ASP A 279 -1.89 -6.91 30.84
C ASP A 279 -1.83 -6.62 29.32
N TRP A 280 -2.17 -7.62 28.50
CA TRP A 280 -2.34 -7.47 27.04
C TRP A 280 -3.83 -7.33 26.73
N GLN A 281 -4.24 -6.17 26.23
CA GLN A 281 -5.64 -5.89 25.94
C GLN A 281 -5.95 -6.20 24.48
N VAL A 282 -6.89 -7.11 24.25
CA VAL A 282 -7.52 -7.33 22.94
C VAL A 282 -8.86 -6.60 22.90
N GLY A 283 -9.12 -5.91 21.79
CA GLY A 283 -10.37 -5.19 21.57
C GLY A 283 -10.83 -5.24 20.13
N ARG A 284 -12.10 -4.88 19.92
CA ARG A 284 -12.74 -4.74 18.59
C ARG A 284 -12.36 -5.85 17.61
N LEU A 285 -12.67 -7.08 18.00
CA LEU A 285 -12.66 -8.21 17.07
C LEU A 285 -13.89 -8.10 16.16
N ALA A 286 -13.65 -7.94 14.87
CA ALA A 286 -14.69 -7.70 13.86
C ALA A 286 -14.50 -8.65 12.67
N VAL A 287 -15.61 -9.22 12.19
CA VAL A 287 -15.65 -10.02 10.96
C VAL A 287 -16.92 -9.67 10.22
N VAL A 288 -16.79 -9.39 8.92
CA VAL A 288 -17.92 -9.06 8.04
C VAL A 288 -19.04 -10.10 8.18
N PRO A 289 -20.32 -9.68 8.25
CA PRO A 289 -21.44 -10.59 8.52
C PRO A 289 -21.53 -11.81 7.58
N ASP A 290 -21.25 -11.63 6.30
CA ASP A 290 -21.34 -12.64 5.24
C ASP A 290 -20.30 -13.76 5.35
N LEU A 291 -19.23 -13.58 6.14
CA LEU A 291 -18.15 -14.57 6.30
C LEU A 291 -18.00 -15.08 7.73
N ARG A 292 -18.96 -14.81 8.61
CA ARG A 292 -18.91 -15.33 9.98
C ARG A 292 -19.06 -16.85 9.99
N GLY A 293 -18.50 -17.50 11.01
CA GLY A 293 -18.48 -18.97 11.11
C GLY A 293 -17.45 -19.66 10.21
N ARG A 294 -16.68 -18.91 9.41
CA ARG A 294 -15.61 -19.44 8.54
C ARG A 294 -14.22 -19.42 9.19
N GLY A 295 -14.15 -19.36 10.52
CA GLY A 295 -12.90 -19.37 11.27
C GLY A 295 -12.11 -18.04 11.35
N LEU A 296 -12.52 -17.00 10.62
CA LEU A 296 -11.84 -15.69 10.59
C LEU A 296 -11.67 -15.06 11.98
N GLY A 297 -12.72 -15.05 12.81
CA GLY A 297 -12.66 -14.44 14.15
C GLY A 297 -11.68 -15.17 15.08
N ARG A 298 -11.65 -16.51 15.02
CA ARG A 298 -10.70 -17.33 15.79
C ARG A 298 -9.28 -17.08 15.32
N TRP A 299 -9.05 -17.00 14.01
CA TRP A 299 -7.74 -16.69 13.44
C TRP A 299 -7.25 -15.30 13.88
N LEU A 300 -8.10 -14.27 13.77
CA LEU A 300 -7.76 -12.90 14.19
C LEU A 300 -7.41 -12.86 15.67
N LEU A 301 -8.24 -13.46 16.53
CA LEU A 301 -7.98 -13.51 17.96
C LEU A 301 -6.60 -14.12 18.26
N ARG A 302 -6.31 -15.30 17.72
CA ARG A 302 -4.99 -15.96 17.89
C ARG A 302 -3.85 -15.08 17.39
N THR A 303 -4.01 -14.42 16.24
CA THR A 303 -3.01 -13.49 15.72
C THR A 303 -2.76 -12.33 16.68
N ALA A 304 -3.81 -11.74 17.26
CA ALA A 304 -3.67 -10.70 18.28
C ALA A 304 -2.97 -11.20 19.56
N GLU A 305 -3.21 -12.45 19.96
CA GLU A 305 -2.55 -13.07 21.11
C GLU A 305 -1.04 -13.23 20.89
N THR A 306 -0.58 -13.49 19.66
CA THR A 306 0.86 -13.62 19.37
C THR A 306 1.66 -12.34 19.64
N GLY A 307 0.98 -11.18 19.65
CA GLY A 307 1.60 -9.90 20.02
C GLY A 307 1.83 -9.72 21.52
N ALA A 308 1.26 -10.59 22.37
CA ALA A 308 1.45 -10.52 23.81
C ALA A 308 2.90 -10.85 24.17
N ARG A 309 3.58 -9.90 24.80
CA ARG A 309 4.97 -10.09 25.23
C ARG A 309 5.05 -11.00 26.46
N PRO A 310 6.18 -11.68 26.70
CA PRO A 310 6.35 -12.58 27.84
C PRO A 310 6.22 -11.91 29.23
N ASP A 311 6.40 -10.59 29.32
CA ASP A 311 6.25 -9.81 30.55
C ASP A 311 4.79 -9.44 30.87
N CYS A 312 3.86 -9.67 29.94
CA CYS A 312 2.44 -9.51 30.21
C CYS A 312 1.94 -10.65 31.10
N ARG A 313 1.13 -10.32 32.11
CA ARG A 313 0.57 -11.28 33.07
C ARG A 313 -0.54 -12.13 32.47
N ARG A 314 -1.40 -11.51 31.66
CA ARG A 314 -2.57 -12.15 31.05
C ARG A 314 -3.05 -11.35 29.85
N ILE A 315 -3.89 -11.98 29.06
CA ILE A 315 -4.67 -11.35 28.00
C ILE A 315 -6.07 -11.05 28.54
N LEU A 316 -6.59 -9.85 28.29
CA LEU A 316 -7.95 -9.47 28.65
C LEU A 316 -8.69 -8.86 27.47
N LEU A 317 -9.99 -9.08 27.44
CA LEU A 317 -10.90 -8.50 26.46
C LEU A 317 -12.26 -8.18 27.09
N PHE A 318 -13.00 -7.29 26.43
CA PHE A 318 -14.33 -6.86 26.86
C PHE A 318 -15.33 -7.10 25.73
N THR A 319 -16.49 -7.63 26.07
CA THR A 319 -17.63 -7.82 25.15
C THR A 319 -18.93 -7.51 25.89
N GLY A 320 -20.01 -7.22 25.16
CA GLY A 320 -21.33 -7.06 25.77
C GLY A 320 -21.75 -8.33 26.53
N ALA A 321 -22.38 -8.17 27.69
CA ALA A 321 -22.83 -9.31 28.50
C ALA A 321 -23.88 -10.18 27.78
N LYS A 322 -24.60 -9.61 26.81
CA LYS A 322 -25.59 -10.31 25.96
C LYS A 322 -25.00 -10.91 24.68
N SER A 323 -23.71 -10.68 24.38
CA SER A 323 -23.05 -11.19 23.16
C SER A 323 -22.68 -12.68 23.27
N LEU A 324 -23.66 -13.56 23.47
CA LEU A 324 -23.44 -14.99 23.77
C LEU A 324 -22.49 -15.68 22.77
N ARG A 325 -22.66 -15.41 21.48
CA ARG A 325 -21.80 -15.94 20.42
C ARG A 325 -20.32 -15.54 20.57
N ASN A 326 -20.06 -14.30 20.98
CA ASN A 326 -18.69 -13.83 21.21
C ASN A 326 -18.10 -14.52 22.44
N ILE A 327 -18.89 -14.61 23.51
CA ILE A 327 -18.51 -15.26 24.76
C ILE A 327 -18.17 -16.75 24.51
N GLU A 328 -18.99 -17.47 23.76
CA GLU A 328 -18.72 -18.86 23.34
C GLU A 328 -17.42 -19.00 22.54
N LEU A 329 -17.18 -18.10 21.57
CA LEU A 329 -15.93 -18.06 20.84
C LEU A 329 -14.73 -17.90 21.78
N TYR A 330 -14.78 -16.93 22.69
CA TYR A 330 -13.69 -16.67 23.64
C TYR A 330 -13.46 -17.84 24.60
N HIS A 331 -14.52 -18.43 25.14
CA HIS A 331 -14.42 -19.63 25.98
C HIS A 331 -13.79 -20.80 25.25
N SER A 332 -14.17 -21.02 23.98
CA SER A 332 -13.57 -22.07 23.15
C SER A 332 -12.08 -21.84 22.83
N GLU A 333 -11.57 -20.63 23.07
CA GLU A 333 -10.16 -20.24 22.93
C GLU A 333 -9.44 -20.14 24.29
N GLY A 334 -10.07 -20.60 25.37
CA GLY A 334 -9.47 -20.71 26.70
C GLY A 334 -9.64 -19.48 27.59
N TYR A 335 -10.44 -18.49 27.18
CA TYR A 335 -10.78 -17.36 28.04
C TYR A 335 -11.78 -17.77 29.13
N ARG A 336 -11.67 -17.13 30.29
CA ARG A 336 -12.60 -17.29 31.42
C ARG A 336 -13.17 -15.93 31.82
N THR A 337 -14.46 -15.90 32.11
CA THR A 337 -15.14 -14.69 32.58
C THR A 337 -14.57 -14.29 33.94
N ALA A 338 -14.14 -13.03 34.05
CA ALA A 338 -13.71 -12.44 35.29
C ALA A 338 -14.92 -11.84 36.04
N PRO A 339 -14.88 -11.72 37.38
CA PRO A 339 -15.98 -11.12 38.16
C PRO A 339 -16.25 -9.63 37.87
N LEU A 340 -15.49 -9.02 36.95
CA LEU A 340 -15.47 -7.60 36.70
C LEU A 340 -16.48 -7.26 35.59
N THR A 341 -17.73 -7.00 35.97
CA THR A 341 -18.74 -6.41 35.09
C THR A 341 -18.62 -4.89 35.15
N ARG A 342 -18.54 -4.23 33.99
CA ARG A 342 -18.48 -2.78 33.94
C ARG A 342 -19.90 -2.17 33.95
N PRO A 343 -20.05 -0.92 34.43
CA PRO A 343 -21.34 -0.23 34.45
C PRO A 343 -21.97 -0.06 33.05
N ASP A 344 -21.17 -0.18 31.99
CA ASP A 344 -21.57 -0.08 30.59
C ASP A 344 -22.21 -1.37 30.02
N GLY A 345 -22.45 -2.38 30.87
CA GLY A 345 -23.05 -3.65 30.45
C GLY A 345 -22.07 -4.62 29.76
N THR A 346 -20.76 -4.33 29.81
CA THR A 346 -19.73 -5.23 29.29
C THR A 346 -19.21 -6.20 30.37
N THR A 347 -18.85 -7.40 29.93
CA THR A 347 -18.17 -8.41 30.75
C THR A 347 -16.71 -8.54 30.34
N CYS A 348 -15.84 -8.74 31.33
CA CYS A 348 -14.41 -8.94 31.13
C CYS A 348 -14.09 -10.44 31.03
N LEU A 349 -13.34 -10.85 30.01
CA LEU A 349 -12.81 -12.20 29.90
C LEU A 349 -11.28 -12.15 29.90
N THR A 350 -10.66 -13.15 30.55
CA THR A 350 -9.21 -13.24 30.73
C THR A 350 -8.65 -14.59 30.34
N LYS A 351 -7.41 -14.61 29.84
CA LYS A 351 -6.65 -15.81 29.48
C LYS A 351 -5.20 -15.66 29.95
N GLY A 352 -4.66 -16.69 30.60
CA GLY A 352 -3.25 -16.69 30.99
C GLY A 352 -2.33 -16.74 29.76
N ILE A 353 -1.19 -16.05 29.80
CA ILE A 353 -0.20 -16.12 28.72
C ILE A 353 0.62 -17.38 28.94
N SER A 354 0.45 -18.36 28.06
CA SER A 354 1.30 -19.55 28.05
C SER A 354 2.67 -19.12 27.53
N VAL A 355 3.72 -19.21 28.37
CA VAL A 355 5.10 -19.08 27.91
C VAL A 355 5.38 -20.25 26.99
N ARG A 356 5.16 -20.08 25.68
CA ARG A 356 5.66 -21.05 24.70
C ARG A 356 7.18 -20.92 24.73
N GLN A 357 7.85 -21.93 25.29
CA GLN A 357 9.28 -22.14 25.10
C GLN A 357 9.54 -22.20 23.59
N ARG A 358 10.57 -21.48 23.16
CA ARG A 358 10.89 -21.15 21.76
C ARG A 358 10.97 -22.36 20.83
#